data_AF-A0A2I0EQF6-F1
#
_entry.id   AF-A0A2I0EQF6-F1
#
_cell.length_a   1.000
_cell.length_b   1.000
_cell.length_c   1.000
_cell.angle_alpha   90.00
_cell.angle_beta   90.00
_cell.angle_gamma   90.00
#
_symmetry.space_group_name_H-M   'P 1'
#
loop_
_entity.id
_entity.type
_entity.pdbx_description
1 polymer ?
#
loop_
_entity_poly.entity_id
_entity_poly.type
_entity_poly.pdbx_seq_one_letter_code
_entity_poly.pdbx_strand_id
1 'polypeptide(L)'
;MDLTALPTQLSQSSNITDAHSDHAYDTMRNHTAVNETLEDSAPSTISSIEPNAIILAEALTDKTISWRIHNCKISKKIMTQDMPLPFLYHYDSLDDSIKQTYPLTPALLAQFNTPMTADEAAKLIGIDKALITSPWHVKVIGSLVVFSEALQLAVRLHWTNTGKDTQQIYTKDEADALTAAFKEWQFFGRIDVLYKNTKQILISIDEHTENDKQLLTIAASPDYQFLPAPHALVVIAKLETDKAELPWFESAILERLV
;
A
#
# COMPACT_ATOMS: atom_id res chain seq x y z
N MET A 1 53.55 15.84 -10.08
CA MET A 1 52.27 15.20 -10.43
C MET A 1 51.28 16.33 -10.59
N ASP A 2 51.02 16.64 -11.85
CA ASP A 2 50.40 17.87 -12.34
C ASP A 2 48.89 17.89 -12.14
N LEU A 3 48.39 19.01 -11.63
CA LEU A 3 47.00 19.46 -11.77
C LEU A 3 47.02 20.65 -12.75
N THR A 4 46.71 20.39 -14.01
CA THR A 4 46.65 21.43 -15.05
C THR A 4 45.20 21.85 -15.36
N ALA A 5 44.89 23.05 -14.87
CA ALA A 5 44.24 24.19 -15.55
C ALA A 5 43.06 23.98 -16.54
N LEU A 6 41.96 24.68 -16.23
CA LEU A 6 40.98 25.27 -17.17
C LEU A 6 41.67 26.26 -18.16
N PRO A 7 41.15 26.50 -19.40
CA PRO A 7 40.06 27.49 -19.58
C PRO A 7 39.16 27.37 -20.84
N THR A 8 38.11 28.19 -20.83
CA THR A 8 37.07 28.52 -21.82
C THR A 8 37.60 29.28 -23.06
N GLN A 9 37.04 29.04 -24.27
CA GLN A 9 36.48 30.12 -25.15
C GLN A 9 35.81 29.63 -26.46
N LEU A 10 34.82 30.43 -26.89
CA LEU A 10 33.99 30.41 -28.11
C LEU A 10 34.73 30.86 -29.39
N SER A 11 34.24 30.42 -30.57
CA SER A 11 34.10 31.18 -31.85
C SER A 11 33.36 30.28 -32.89
N GLN A 12 32.09 30.54 -33.24
CA GLN A 12 31.55 31.35 -34.36
C GLN A 12 31.67 30.79 -35.81
N SER A 13 30.48 30.56 -36.41
CA SER A 13 30.07 30.88 -37.82
C SER A 13 30.66 29.98 -38.96
N SER A 14 30.02 29.67 -40.11
CA SER A 14 28.83 30.17 -40.84
C SER A 14 28.32 29.15 -41.89
N ASN A 15 27.06 29.36 -42.31
CA ASN A 15 26.25 28.88 -43.46
C ASN A 15 26.92 28.56 -44.82
N ILE A 16 26.19 27.78 -45.65
CA ILE A 16 25.76 28.00 -47.08
C ILE A 16 25.17 26.64 -47.61
N THR A 17 23.85 26.47 -47.81
CA THR A 17 22.98 26.65 -49.03
C THR A 17 23.42 25.80 -50.26
N ASP A 18 22.60 25.27 -51.18
CA ASP A 18 21.19 25.40 -51.63
C ASP A 18 20.91 24.19 -52.58
N ALA A 19 19.72 23.55 -52.59
CA ALA A 19 18.51 23.79 -53.40
C ALA A 19 18.45 23.21 -54.86
N HIS A 20 17.27 22.60 -55.14
CA HIS A 20 16.55 22.47 -56.45
C HIS A 20 17.18 21.67 -57.60
N SER A 21 16.48 20.97 -58.52
CA SER A 21 15.09 20.57 -58.83
C SER A 21 15.18 19.57 -60.01
N ASP A 22 14.18 18.72 -60.28
CA ASP A 22 13.54 18.61 -61.61
C ASP A 22 12.52 17.45 -61.78
N HIS A 23 11.40 17.82 -62.39
CA HIS A 23 10.37 17.00 -63.06
C HIS A 23 10.96 16.33 -64.33
N ALA A 24 10.41 15.35 -65.08
CA ALA A 24 9.10 14.76 -65.30
C ALA A 24 9.34 13.39 -66.03
N TYR A 25 8.36 12.48 -66.05
CA TYR A 25 7.71 11.97 -67.28
C TYR A 25 6.67 10.88 -66.96
N ASP A 26 5.46 11.22 -67.39
CA ASP A 26 4.24 10.49 -67.73
C ASP A 26 4.36 8.99 -68.08
N THR A 27 3.44 8.16 -67.53
CA THR A 27 2.78 7.06 -68.27
C THR A 27 1.45 6.71 -67.59
N MET A 28 0.33 7.00 -68.26
CA MET A 28 -0.98 6.42 -67.96
C MET A 28 -1.04 4.92 -68.34
N ARG A 29 -1.74 4.07 -67.55
CA ARG A 29 -3.11 3.58 -67.85
C ARG A 29 -3.48 2.26 -67.09
N ASN A 30 -4.58 2.36 -66.33
CA ASN A 30 -5.68 1.40 -66.11
C ASN A 30 -5.68 0.26 -65.04
N HIS A 31 -6.75 0.37 -64.22
CA HIS A 31 -7.55 -0.64 -63.48
C HIS A 31 -6.83 -1.35 -62.30
N THR A 32 -7.35 -1.35 -61.07
CA THR A 32 -8.68 -1.80 -60.64
C THR A 32 -8.98 -1.26 -59.22
N ALA A 33 -10.22 -0.86 -58.97
CA ALA A 33 -10.71 -0.48 -57.65
C ALA A 33 -10.80 -1.69 -56.70
N VAL A 34 -10.25 -1.57 -55.49
CA VAL A 34 -10.68 -2.34 -54.31
C VAL A 34 -10.62 -1.40 -53.11
N ASN A 35 -11.76 -1.31 -52.42
CA ASN A 35 -12.09 -0.40 -51.32
C ASN A 35 -11.02 -0.32 -50.22
N GLU A 36 -10.63 0.91 -49.86
CA GLU A 36 -10.12 1.25 -48.54
C GLU A 36 -11.30 1.24 -47.56
N THR A 37 -11.46 0.15 -46.80
CA THR A 37 -12.13 0.21 -45.50
C THR A 37 -11.11 0.63 -44.47
N LEU A 38 -11.28 1.86 -43.98
CA LEU A 38 -10.67 2.37 -42.76
C LEU A 38 -11.02 1.42 -41.61
N GLU A 39 -10.05 0.62 -41.16
CA GLU A 39 -10.10 -0.02 -39.85
C GLU A 39 -9.86 1.07 -38.80
N ASP A 40 -10.97 1.62 -38.31
CA ASP A 40 -11.01 2.39 -37.08
C ASP A 40 -10.74 1.41 -35.93
N SER A 41 -9.51 1.42 -35.42
CA SER A 41 -9.09 0.65 -34.25
C SER A 41 -9.90 1.11 -33.03
N ALA A 42 -11.04 0.46 -32.80
CA ALA A 42 -11.82 0.65 -31.59
C ALA A 42 -10.98 0.28 -30.36
N PRO A 43 -11.08 1.05 -29.26
CA PRO A 43 -10.42 0.71 -28.00
C PRO A 43 -11.03 -0.59 -27.45
N SER A 44 -10.18 -1.45 -26.90
CA SER A 44 -10.52 -2.76 -26.32
C SER A 44 -11.69 -2.66 -25.34
N THR A 45 -12.87 -3.04 -25.82
CA THR A 45 -14.10 -3.12 -25.07
C THR A 45 -13.98 -4.19 -23.99
N ILE A 46 -14.27 -3.84 -22.73
CA ILE A 46 -14.55 -4.79 -21.66
C ILE A 46 -15.51 -5.83 -22.22
N SER A 47 -15.07 -7.08 -22.36
CA SER A 47 -15.93 -8.20 -22.74
C SER A 47 -17.16 -8.18 -21.83
N SER A 48 -18.35 -8.02 -22.41
CA SER A 48 -19.64 -7.83 -21.72
C SER A 48 -19.72 -8.61 -20.41
N ILE A 49 -19.68 -7.90 -19.27
CA ILE A 49 -19.94 -8.50 -17.96
C ILE A 49 -21.36 -9.08 -17.98
N GLU A 50 -21.52 -10.31 -17.50
CA GLU A 50 -22.85 -10.92 -17.43
C GLU A 50 -23.79 -10.06 -16.53
N PRO A 51 -25.05 -9.80 -16.94
CA PRO A 51 -25.94 -8.88 -16.23
C PRO A 51 -26.22 -9.23 -14.75
N ASN A 52 -25.95 -10.48 -14.34
CA ASN A 52 -26.17 -10.97 -12.97
C ASN A 52 -24.87 -11.35 -12.25
N ALA A 53 -23.72 -10.92 -12.77
CA ALA A 53 -22.43 -11.15 -12.13
C ALA A 53 -22.31 -10.32 -10.83
N ILE A 54 -21.71 -10.93 -9.82
CA ILE A 54 -21.35 -10.28 -8.57
C ILE A 54 -19.92 -9.77 -8.73
N ILE A 55 -19.72 -8.46 -8.62
CA ILE A 55 -18.38 -7.86 -8.55
C ILE A 55 -17.93 -7.88 -7.09
N LEU A 56 -16.84 -8.58 -6.79
CA LEU A 56 -16.39 -8.84 -5.41
C LEU A 56 -16.18 -7.56 -4.60
N ALA A 57 -15.51 -6.56 -5.17
CA ALA A 57 -15.21 -5.30 -4.49
C ALA A 57 -16.48 -4.49 -4.18
N GLU A 58 -17.43 -4.46 -5.12
CA GLU A 58 -18.73 -3.81 -4.92
C GLU A 58 -19.55 -4.53 -3.86
N ALA A 59 -19.63 -5.86 -3.93
CA ALA A 59 -20.40 -6.65 -2.97
C ALA A 59 -19.91 -6.50 -1.52
N LEU A 60 -18.59 -6.35 -1.32
CA LEU A 60 -17.98 -6.16 0.01
C LEU A 60 -18.24 -4.77 0.61
N THR A 61 -18.60 -3.80 -0.22
CA THR A 61 -18.86 -2.41 0.19
C THR A 61 -20.34 -2.04 0.10
N ASP A 62 -21.16 -2.90 -0.51
CA ASP A 62 -22.61 -2.74 -0.60
C ASP A 62 -23.29 -2.98 0.76
N LYS A 63 -23.86 -1.90 1.30
CA LYS A 63 -24.58 -1.86 2.58
C LYS A 63 -25.91 -2.61 2.57
N THR A 64 -26.44 -2.94 1.39
CA THR A 64 -27.67 -3.72 1.24
C THR A 64 -27.43 -5.21 1.44
N ILE A 65 -26.18 -5.67 1.28
CA ILE A 65 -25.80 -7.06 1.51
C ILE A 65 -25.56 -7.29 2.99
N SER A 66 -26.29 -8.25 3.55
CA SER A 66 -26.11 -8.69 4.92
C SER A 66 -24.84 -9.54 5.06
N TRP A 67 -23.75 -8.93 5.52
CA TRP A 67 -22.57 -9.68 5.94
C TRP A 67 -22.56 -9.96 7.46
N ARG A 68 -21.85 -11.01 7.85
CA ARG A 68 -21.58 -11.36 9.24
C ARG A 68 -20.10 -11.64 9.41
N ILE A 69 -19.53 -11.19 10.53
CA ILE A 69 -18.18 -11.60 10.93
C ILE A 69 -18.26 -13.05 11.44
N HIS A 70 -17.67 -13.98 10.70
CA HIS A 70 -17.62 -15.38 11.10
C HIS A 70 -16.46 -15.65 12.08
N ASN A 71 -15.34 -14.95 11.92
CA ASN A 71 -14.16 -15.14 12.74
C ASN A 71 -13.27 -13.88 12.69
N CYS A 72 -12.64 -13.55 13.81
CA CYS A 72 -11.60 -12.51 13.92
C CYS A 72 -10.47 -13.03 14.83
N LYS A 73 -9.23 -12.99 14.32
CA LYS A 73 -8.04 -13.54 15.01
C LYS A 73 -6.88 -12.57 14.91
N ILE A 74 -6.17 -12.42 16.02
CA ILE A 74 -4.87 -11.76 16.07
C ILE A 74 -3.80 -12.82 15.80
N SER A 75 -2.95 -12.59 14.81
CA SER A 75 -1.83 -13.48 14.46
C SER A 75 -0.49 -12.98 14.98
N LYS A 76 -0.34 -11.66 15.22
CA LYS A 76 0.85 -11.05 15.80
C LYS A 76 0.43 -9.86 16.68
N LYS A 77 0.97 -9.77 17.89
CA LYS A 77 0.84 -8.62 18.80
C LYS A 77 2.20 -8.34 19.43
N ILE A 78 2.75 -7.16 19.21
CA ILE A 78 3.95 -6.62 19.84
C ILE A 78 3.54 -5.35 20.57
N MET A 79 3.79 -5.33 21.88
CA MET A 79 3.60 -4.19 22.78
C MET A 79 4.83 -4.12 23.70
N THR A 80 5.74 -3.18 23.46
CA THR A 80 6.95 -3.04 24.28
C THR A 80 7.54 -1.64 24.17
N GLN A 81 8.26 -1.20 25.20
CA GLN A 81 9.09 0.02 25.18
C GLN A 81 10.59 -0.29 25.08
N ASP A 82 10.98 -1.57 25.07
CA ASP A 82 12.37 -2.00 25.18
C ASP A 82 13.06 -2.17 23.81
N MET A 83 12.39 -1.81 22.72
CA MET A 83 12.97 -1.94 21.38
C MET A 83 14.08 -0.89 21.19
N PRO A 84 15.29 -1.30 20.75
CA PRO A 84 16.38 -0.36 20.51
C PRO A 84 16.03 0.69 19.46
N LEU A 85 16.38 1.94 19.77
CA LEU A 85 16.27 3.08 18.87
C LEU A 85 17.65 3.69 18.64
N PRO A 86 17.91 4.31 17.47
CA PRO A 86 19.12 5.09 17.28
C PRO A 86 19.26 6.14 18.40
N PHE A 87 20.48 6.32 18.91
CA PHE A 87 20.77 7.27 19.99
C PHE A 87 20.14 8.65 19.79
N LEU A 88 20.11 9.14 18.54
CA LEU A 88 19.50 10.42 18.18
C LEU A 88 18.06 10.55 18.71
N TYR A 89 17.23 9.51 18.61
CA TYR A 89 15.84 9.56 19.07
C TYR A 89 15.74 9.72 20.59
N HIS A 90 16.62 9.05 21.34
CA HIS A 90 16.68 9.19 22.79
C HIS A 90 17.10 10.62 23.17
N TYR A 91 18.11 11.16 22.50
CA TYR A 91 18.59 12.52 22.76
C TYR A 91 17.54 13.58 22.39
N ASP A 92 16.86 13.43 21.26
CA ASP A 92 15.81 14.36 20.82
C ASP A 92 14.61 14.36 21.76
N SER A 93 14.34 13.25 22.45
CA SER A 93 13.27 13.16 23.46
C SER A 93 13.53 13.95 24.75
N LEU A 94 14.77 14.38 24.99
CA LEU A 94 15.15 15.13 26.19
C LEU A 94 14.64 16.57 26.15
N ASP A 95 14.32 17.11 27.32
CA ASP A 95 14.02 18.54 27.48
C ASP A 95 15.23 19.42 27.12
N ASP A 96 14.95 20.61 26.59
CA ASP A 96 16.00 21.55 26.15
C ASP A 96 16.96 21.95 27.28
N SER A 97 16.49 22.01 28.52
CA SER A 97 17.33 22.28 29.69
C SER A 97 18.35 21.17 29.97
N ILE A 98 17.97 19.92 29.74
CA ILE A 98 18.85 18.76 29.84
C ILE A 98 19.84 18.79 28.67
N LYS A 99 19.40 19.06 27.44
CA LYS A 99 20.27 19.20 26.27
C LYS A 99 21.30 20.33 26.43
N GLN A 100 20.94 21.43 27.10
CA GLN A 100 21.88 22.52 27.43
C GLN A 100 22.94 22.09 28.46
N THR A 101 22.55 21.26 29.43
CA THR A 101 23.47 20.75 30.46
C THR A 101 24.37 19.63 29.92
N TYR A 102 23.85 18.82 28.99
CA TYR A 102 24.53 17.67 28.39
C TYR A 102 24.57 17.79 26.85
N PRO A 103 25.31 18.77 26.29
CA PRO A 103 25.32 19.02 24.86
C PRO A 103 25.97 17.87 24.07
N LEU A 104 25.61 17.77 22.79
CA LEU A 104 26.17 16.80 21.85
C LEU A 104 27.67 17.01 21.65
N THR A 105 28.47 16.13 22.26
CA THR A 105 29.91 16.07 22.05
C THR A 105 30.25 15.28 20.78
N PRO A 106 31.46 15.43 20.20
CA PRO A 106 31.88 14.61 19.06
C PRO A 106 31.75 13.09 19.30
N ALA A 107 31.96 12.63 20.53
CA ALA A 107 31.81 11.22 20.90
C ALA A 107 30.34 10.76 20.87
N LEU A 108 29.40 11.61 21.32
CA LEU A 108 27.97 11.33 21.25
C LEU A 108 27.45 11.39 19.81
N LEU A 109 27.92 12.36 19.01
CA LEU A 109 27.59 12.49 17.60
C LEU A 109 27.98 11.22 16.81
N ALA A 110 29.11 10.60 17.14
CA ALA A 110 29.54 9.35 16.53
C ALA A 110 28.58 8.16 16.79
N GLN A 111 27.71 8.25 17.80
CA GLN A 111 26.76 7.20 18.18
C GLN A 111 25.33 7.45 17.65
N PHE A 112 25.08 8.52 16.91
CA PHE A 112 23.74 8.94 16.48
C PHE A 112 22.85 7.84 15.90
N ASN A 113 23.43 7.01 15.03
CA ASN A 113 22.71 5.94 14.34
C ASN A 113 22.82 4.58 15.06
N THR A 114 23.57 4.51 16.17
CA THR A 114 23.76 3.27 16.92
C THR A 114 22.46 2.91 17.64
N PRO A 115 21.84 1.75 17.34
CA PRO A 115 20.65 1.29 18.05
C PRO A 115 21.00 0.95 19.49
N MET A 116 20.26 1.51 20.44
CA MET A 116 20.41 1.22 21.86
C MET A 116 19.09 1.42 22.61
N THR A 117 19.00 0.85 23.80
CA THR A 117 17.88 1.07 24.73
C THR A 117 17.98 2.45 25.40
N ALA A 118 16.89 2.92 25.99
CA ALA A 118 16.92 4.15 26.79
C ALA A 118 17.90 4.06 27.98
N ASP A 119 18.07 2.87 28.57
CA ASP A 119 19.04 2.65 29.64
C ASP A 119 20.50 2.84 29.18
N GLU A 120 20.82 2.35 27.98
CA GLU A 120 22.14 2.50 27.39
C GLU A 120 22.40 3.94 26.97
N ALA A 121 21.41 4.62 26.39
CA ALA A 121 21.51 6.04 26.05
C ALA A 121 21.71 6.92 27.29
N ALA A 122 20.95 6.67 28.37
CA ALA A 122 21.08 7.39 29.63
C ALA A 122 22.49 7.23 30.22
N LYS A 123 23.03 6.01 30.21
CA LYS A 123 24.41 5.72 30.64
C LYS A 123 25.46 6.42 29.77
N LEU A 124 25.23 6.46 28.46
CA LEU A 124 26.14 7.10 27.50
C LEU A 124 26.21 8.63 27.71
N ILE A 125 25.07 9.27 28.02
CA ILE A 125 25.00 10.72 28.30
C ILE A 125 25.43 11.03 29.75
N GLY A 126 25.25 10.09 30.67
CA GLY A 126 25.50 10.27 32.10
C GLY A 126 24.32 10.91 32.86
N ILE A 127 23.09 10.55 32.48
CA ILE A 127 21.84 11.06 33.08
C ILE A 127 21.00 9.93 33.68
N ASP A 128 19.96 10.30 34.45
CA ASP A 128 18.94 9.36 34.89
C ASP A 128 18.06 8.92 33.71
N LYS A 129 17.78 7.61 33.59
CA LYS A 129 16.90 7.04 32.57
C LYS A 129 15.50 7.64 32.60
N ALA A 130 15.00 8.03 33.77
CA ALA A 130 13.66 8.61 33.92
C ALA A 130 13.47 9.91 33.13
N LEU A 131 14.55 10.55 32.68
CA LEU A 131 14.52 11.74 31.83
C LEU A 131 14.33 11.43 30.34
N ILE A 132 14.52 10.19 29.91
CA ILE A 132 14.32 9.75 28.52
C ILE A 132 12.91 9.16 28.38
N THR A 133 12.11 9.75 27.50
CA THR A 133 10.77 9.21 27.19
C THR A 133 10.89 8.11 26.13
N SER A 134 10.55 6.88 26.52
CA SER A 134 10.55 5.73 25.59
C SER A 134 9.18 5.54 24.94
N PRO A 135 9.07 5.47 23.61
CA PRO A 135 7.80 5.20 22.95
C PRO A 135 7.38 3.74 23.13
N TRP A 136 6.07 3.49 23.11
CA TRP A 136 5.53 2.16 22.86
C TRP A 136 5.73 1.78 21.40
N HIS A 137 6.28 0.60 21.18
CA HIS A 137 6.37 -0.05 19.89
C HIS A 137 5.19 -1.00 19.69
N VAL A 138 4.29 -0.58 18.81
CA VAL A 138 3.02 -1.25 18.56
C VAL A 138 3.00 -1.94 17.21
N LYS A 139 2.80 -3.25 17.20
CA LYS A 139 2.44 -3.98 15.98
C LYS A 139 1.35 -4.99 16.27
N VAL A 140 0.23 -4.87 15.60
CA VAL A 140 -0.84 -5.85 15.64
C VAL A 140 -1.23 -6.21 14.22
N ILE A 141 -1.25 -7.51 13.95
CA ILE A 141 -1.71 -8.09 12.69
C ILE A 141 -2.82 -9.07 13.03
N GLY A 142 -3.89 -9.02 12.26
CA GLY A 142 -4.95 -9.99 12.35
C GLY A 142 -5.54 -10.38 11.01
N SER A 143 -6.49 -11.29 11.09
CA SER A 143 -7.33 -11.71 9.98
C SER A 143 -8.76 -11.81 10.45
N LEU A 144 -9.69 -11.54 9.56
CA LEU A 144 -11.11 -11.74 9.78
C LEU A 144 -11.74 -12.44 8.58
N VAL A 145 -12.84 -13.14 8.82
CA VAL A 145 -13.65 -13.77 7.78
C VAL A 145 -15.02 -13.14 7.83
N VAL A 146 -15.45 -12.54 6.72
CA VAL A 146 -16.82 -12.10 6.51
C VAL A 146 -17.57 -13.10 5.65
N PHE A 147 -18.85 -13.28 5.94
CA PHE A 147 -19.69 -14.23 5.26
C PHE A 147 -21.06 -13.64 4.96
N SER A 148 -21.55 -13.86 3.74
CA SER A 148 -22.91 -13.58 3.32
C SER A 148 -23.59 -14.90 2.95
N GLU A 149 -24.67 -15.21 3.67
CA GLU A 149 -25.50 -16.40 3.42
C GLU A 149 -26.26 -16.27 2.09
N ALA A 150 -26.77 -15.07 1.79
CA ALA A 150 -27.52 -14.81 0.56
C ALA A 150 -26.65 -15.05 -0.69
N LEU A 151 -25.36 -14.70 -0.63
CA LEU A 151 -24.43 -14.89 -1.73
C LEU A 151 -23.70 -16.24 -1.68
N GLN A 152 -23.79 -16.98 -0.57
CA GLN A 152 -22.95 -18.16 -0.29
C GLN A 152 -21.46 -17.85 -0.48
N LEU A 153 -21.03 -16.70 0.03
CA LEU A 153 -19.71 -16.10 -0.16
C LEU A 153 -19.06 -15.82 1.19
N ALA A 154 -17.86 -16.35 1.41
CA ALA A 154 -16.99 -15.97 2.51
C ALA A 154 -15.69 -15.37 1.98
N VAL A 155 -15.24 -14.29 2.62
CA VAL A 155 -14.00 -13.59 2.26
C VAL A 155 -13.14 -13.45 3.50
N ARG A 156 -11.91 -13.95 3.43
CA ARG A 156 -10.89 -13.74 4.46
C ARG A 156 -10.06 -12.52 4.10
N LEU A 157 -10.06 -11.55 5.02
CA LEU A 157 -9.32 -10.30 4.94
C LEU A 157 -8.25 -10.26 6.02
N HIS A 158 -7.17 -9.53 5.77
CA HIS A 158 -6.09 -9.31 6.75
C HIS A 158 -5.98 -7.82 7.04
N TRP A 159 -5.66 -7.49 8.29
CA TRP A 159 -5.60 -6.11 8.76
C TRP A 159 -4.38 -5.91 9.67
N THR A 160 -3.89 -4.68 9.73
CA THR A 160 -2.74 -4.28 10.55
C THR A 160 -2.93 -2.87 11.08
N ASN A 161 -2.40 -2.57 12.26
CA ASN A 161 -2.39 -1.18 12.78
C ASN A 161 -1.44 -0.28 11.97
N THR A 162 -0.37 -0.85 11.39
CA THR A 162 0.62 -0.11 10.60
C THR A 162 1.25 -0.98 9.52
N GLY A 163 1.71 -0.37 8.41
CA GLY A 163 2.52 -1.03 7.39
C GLY A 163 3.99 -1.24 7.80
N LYS A 164 4.47 -0.55 8.85
CA LYS A 164 5.84 -0.66 9.38
C LYS A 164 6.01 -1.91 10.26
N ASP A 165 7.25 -2.21 10.67
CA ASP A 165 7.51 -3.29 11.62
C ASP A 165 6.85 -3.04 12.97
N THR A 166 6.93 -1.80 13.47
CA THR A 166 6.20 -1.28 14.63
C THR A 166 5.87 0.20 14.40
N GLN A 167 4.83 0.69 15.09
CA GLN A 167 4.48 2.09 15.21
C GLN A 167 4.95 2.59 16.58
N GLN A 168 5.68 3.72 16.60
CA GLN A 168 6.12 4.35 17.84
C GLN A 168 5.02 5.29 18.36
N ILE A 169 4.64 5.14 19.62
CA ILE A 169 3.58 5.93 20.26
C ILE A 169 4.04 6.42 21.62
N TYR A 170 4.05 7.74 21.80
CA TYR A 170 4.46 8.39 23.03
C TYR A 170 3.25 8.59 23.95
N THR A 171 3.07 7.67 24.88
CA THR A 171 2.08 7.74 25.95
C THR A 171 2.58 6.97 27.16
N LYS A 172 1.97 7.21 28.33
CA LYS A 172 2.31 6.53 29.57
C LYS A 172 1.75 5.12 29.61
N ASP A 173 0.51 4.94 29.19
CA ASP A 173 -0.24 3.70 29.40
C ASP A 173 -0.27 2.82 28.14
N GLU A 174 -0.06 1.51 28.32
CA GLU A 174 -0.10 0.53 27.23
C GLU A 174 -1.45 0.52 26.49
N ALA A 175 -2.56 0.66 27.24
CA ALA A 175 -3.91 0.66 26.69
C ALA A 175 -4.15 1.89 25.78
N ASP A 176 -3.61 3.05 26.17
CA ASP A 176 -3.68 4.26 25.35
C ASP A 176 -2.82 4.12 24.09
N ALA A 177 -1.66 3.45 24.20
CA ALA A 177 -0.80 3.18 23.06
C ALA A 177 -1.51 2.27 22.05
N LEU A 178 -2.16 1.22 22.53
CA LEU A 178 -2.95 0.32 21.71
C LEU A 178 -4.11 1.08 21.02
N THR A 179 -4.86 1.88 21.77
CA THR A 179 -5.97 2.68 21.22
C THR A 179 -5.49 3.67 20.16
N ALA A 180 -4.38 4.37 20.41
CA ALA A 180 -3.79 5.30 19.46
C ALA A 180 -3.28 4.60 18.19
N ALA A 181 -2.70 3.40 18.33
CA ALA A 181 -2.20 2.64 17.19
C ALA A 181 -3.29 2.22 16.22
N PHE A 182 -4.50 1.97 16.74
CA PHE A 182 -5.61 1.47 15.94
C PHE A 182 -6.41 2.54 15.23
N LYS A 183 -6.17 3.84 15.48
CA LYS A 183 -6.90 4.93 14.80
C LYS A 183 -6.77 4.88 13.27
N GLU A 184 -5.64 4.39 12.77
CA GLU A 184 -5.32 4.36 11.34
C GLU A 184 -5.05 2.92 10.85
N TRP A 185 -5.76 1.94 11.39
CA TRP A 185 -5.65 0.56 10.91
C TRP A 185 -6.04 0.44 9.43
N GLN A 186 -5.47 -0.55 8.77
CA GLN A 186 -5.65 -0.78 7.33
C GLN A 186 -5.73 -2.27 7.00
N PHE A 187 -6.51 -2.61 5.98
CA PHE A 187 -6.47 -3.86 5.27
C PHE A 187 -5.16 -3.98 4.48
N PHE A 188 -4.64 -5.21 4.37
CA PHE A 188 -3.42 -5.46 3.62
C PHE A 188 -3.31 -6.92 3.17
N GLY A 189 -2.35 -7.17 2.27
CA GLY A 189 -1.92 -8.53 1.95
C GLY A 189 -2.91 -9.30 1.09
N ARG A 190 -3.10 -10.57 1.41
CA ARG A 190 -3.90 -11.49 0.60
C ARG A 190 -5.38 -11.45 0.93
N ILE A 191 -6.19 -11.78 -0.07
CA ILE A 191 -7.61 -12.07 0.08
C ILE A 191 -7.84 -13.53 -0.31
N ASP A 192 -8.46 -14.30 0.59
CA ASP A 192 -8.91 -15.66 0.30
C ASP A 192 -10.43 -15.66 0.14
N VAL A 193 -10.94 -16.24 -0.94
CA VAL A 193 -12.37 -16.27 -1.28
C VAL A 193 -12.88 -17.70 -1.28
N LEU A 194 -13.97 -17.96 -0.55
CA LEU A 194 -14.72 -19.21 -0.60
C LEU A 194 -16.11 -18.88 -1.14
N TYR A 195 -16.40 -19.37 -2.34
CA TYR A 195 -17.62 -19.07 -3.06
C TYR A 195 -18.32 -20.36 -3.46
N LYS A 196 -19.56 -20.56 -3.03
CA LYS A 196 -20.31 -21.82 -3.25
C LYS A 196 -21.52 -21.68 -4.16
N ASN A 197 -21.88 -20.46 -4.56
CA ASN A 197 -23.06 -20.24 -5.40
C ASN A 197 -22.74 -20.57 -6.87
N THR A 198 -23.54 -21.46 -7.46
CA THR A 198 -23.42 -21.91 -8.86
C THR A 198 -24.41 -21.22 -9.79
N LYS A 199 -25.27 -20.34 -9.27
CA LYS A 199 -26.32 -19.64 -10.04
C LYS A 199 -25.88 -18.27 -10.54
N GLN A 200 -24.89 -17.67 -9.90
CA GLN A 200 -24.34 -16.35 -10.25
C GLN A 200 -22.84 -16.48 -10.43
N ILE A 201 -22.28 -15.68 -11.34
CA ILE A 201 -20.84 -15.59 -11.51
C ILE A 201 -20.29 -14.61 -10.49
N LEU A 202 -19.20 -14.98 -9.82
CA LEU A 202 -18.41 -14.04 -9.03
C LEU A 202 -17.19 -13.62 -9.84
N ILE A 203 -16.99 -12.31 -9.98
CA ILE A 203 -15.86 -11.75 -10.70
C ILE A 203 -15.09 -10.75 -9.83
N SER A 204 -13.81 -10.59 -10.14
CA SER A 204 -12.99 -9.48 -9.68
C SER A 204 -12.51 -8.70 -10.90
N ILE A 205 -12.56 -7.38 -10.82
CA ILE A 205 -12.10 -6.48 -11.88
C ILE A 205 -10.82 -5.81 -11.39
N ASP A 206 -9.78 -5.79 -12.21
CA ASP A 206 -8.58 -4.97 -12.02
C ASP A 206 -8.63 -3.78 -12.97
N GLU A 207 -9.13 -2.65 -12.46
CA GLU A 207 -9.30 -1.41 -13.22
C GLU A 207 -7.98 -0.82 -13.75
N HIS A 208 -6.82 -1.31 -13.28
CA HIS A 208 -5.50 -0.83 -13.70
C HIS A 208 -4.88 -1.63 -14.85
N THR A 209 -5.54 -2.71 -15.29
CA THR A 209 -5.07 -3.57 -16.38
C THR A 209 -6.00 -3.47 -17.59
N GLU A 210 -5.44 -3.22 -18.78
CA GLU A 210 -6.21 -3.02 -20.03
C GLU A 210 -6.21 -4.25 -20.98
N ASN A 211 -6.06 -5.46 -20.43
CA ASN A 211 -6.01 -6.71 -21.22
C ASN A 211 -6.89 -7.81 -20.61
N ASP A 212 -6.85 -9.02 -21.16
CA ASP A 212 -7.65 -10.18 -20.71
C ASP A 212 -7.49 -10.53 -19.22
N LYS A 213 -6.48 -10.00 -18.53
CA LYS A 213 -6.28 -10.16 -17.08
C LYS A 213 -7.06 -9.14 -16.25
N GLN A 214 -7.74 -8.19 -16.87
CA GLN A 214 -8.60 -7.21 -16.21
C GLN A 214 -9.76 -7.90 -15.48
N LEU A 215 -10.31 -8.97 -16.04
CA LEU A 215 -11.46 -9.66 -15.49
C LEU A 215 -11.07 -11.07 -15.05
N LEU A 216 -11.26 -11.34 -13.77
CA LEU A 216 -11.05 -12.66 -13.18
C LEU A 216 -12.37 -13.25 -12.72
N THR A 217 -12.76 -14.36 -13.34
CA THR A 217 -13.87 -15.18 -12.85
C THR A 217 -13.40 -16.09 -11.71
N ILE A 218 -14.07 -16.01 -10.57
CA ILE A 218 -13.81 -16.84 -9.39
C ILE A 218 -14.77 -18.03 -9.44
N ALA A 219 -14.22 -19.23 -9.64
CA ALA A 219 -15.03 -20.44 -9.74
C ALA A 219 -15.71 -20.78 -8.40
N ALA A 220 -16.89 -21.40 -8.46
CA ALA A 220 -17.49 -21.98 -7.26
C ALA A 220 -16.62 -23.15 -6.75
N SER A 221 -16.28 -23.15 -5.47
CA SER A 221 -15.41 -24.12 -4.82
C SER A 221 -15.84 -24.38 -3.38
N PRO A 222 -15.72 -25.62 -2.88
CA PRO A 222 -15.92 -25.91 -1.47
C PRO A 222 -14.80 -25.32 -0.59
N ASP A 223 -13.64 -25.02 -1.18
CA ASP A 223 -12.41 -24.58 -0.51
C ASP A 223 -12.09 -23.11 -0.80
N TYR A 224 -11.26 -22.51 0.06
CA TYR A 224 -10.74 -21.16 -0.15
C TYR A 224 -9.79 -21.11 -1.35
N GLN A 225 -10.01 -20.11 -2.20
CA GLN A 225 -9.18 -19.77 -3.36
C GLN A 225 -8.46 -18.46 -3.09
N PHE A 226 -7.18 -18.38 -3.45
CA PHE A 226 -6.40 -17.16 -3.34
C PHE A 226 -6.77 -16.21 -4.48
N LEU A 227 -7.07 -14.96 -4.14
CA LEU A 227 -7.24 -13.90 -5.12
C LEU A 227 -5.87 -13.39 -5.58
N PRO A 228 -5.54 -13.41 -6.89
CA PRO A 228 -4.28 -12.88 -7.40
C PRO A 228 -4.00 -11.45 -6.93
N ALA A 229 -2.72 -11.12 -6.74
CA ALA A 229 -2.30 -9.87 -6.12
C ALA A 229 -2.92 -8.60 -6.74
N PRO A 230 -2.99 -8.42 -8.08
CA PRO A 230 -3.61 -7.22 -8.66
C PRO A 230 -5.08 -7.04 -8.26
N HIS A 231 -5.87 -8.12 -8.33
CA HIS A 231 -7.26 -8.12 -7.91
C HIS A 231 -7.43 -7.92 -6.40
N ALA A 232 -6.54 -8.53 -5.59
CA ALA A 232 -6.54 -8.32 -4.14
C ALA A 232 -6.28 -6.85 -3.78
N LEU A 233 -5.36 -6.18 -4.49
CA LEU A 233 -5.07 -4.76 -4.28
C LEU A 233 -6.28 -3.88 -4.62
N VAL A 234 -7.00 -4.16 -5.71
CA VAL A 234 -8.19 -3.39 -6.08
C VAL A 234 -9.30 -3.54 -5.03
N VAL A 235 -9.54 -4.78 -4.56
CA VAL A 235 -10.52 -5.02 -3.49
C VAL A 235 -10.10 -4.34 -2.19
N ILE A 236 -8.81 -4.38 -1.82
CA ILE A 236 -8.29 -3.68 -0.64
C ILE A 236 -8.46 -2.17 -0.79
N ALA A 237 -8.12 -1.59 -1.94
CA ALA A 237 -8.24 -0.15 -2.17
C ALA A 237 -9.71 0.31 -2.05
N LYS A 238 -10.64 -0.47 -2.58
CA LYS A 238 -12.08 -0.21 -2.46
C LYS A 238 -12.55 -0.31 -1.01
N LEU A 239 -12.15 -1.36 -0.30
CA LEU A 239 -12.43 -1.52 1.14
C LEU A 239 -11.86 -0.35 1.96
N GLU A 240 -10.62 0.07 1.71
CA GLU A 240 -9.99 1.19 2.40
C GLU A 240 -10.70 2.51 2.17
N THR A 241 -11.19 2.74 0.95
CA THR A 241 -11.95 3.95 0.59
C THR A 241 -13.28 4.01 1.36
N ASP A 242 -13.97 2.87 1.47
CA ASP A 242 -15.32 2.81 2.04
C ASP A 242 -15.32 2.35 3.52
N LYS A 243 -14.16 2.06 4.14
CA LYS A 243 -14.07 1.43 5.47
C LYS A 243 -14.80 2.18 6.57
N ALA A 244 -14.81 3.52 6.50
CA ALA A 244 -15.50 4.37 7.47
C ALA A 244 -17.01 4.13 7.48
N GLU A 245 -17.56 3.63 6.37
CA GLU A 245 -18.97 3.32 6.20
C GLU A 245 -19.31 1.85 6.53
N LEU A 246 -18.29 1.07 6.93
CA LEU A 246 -18.36 -0.36 7.21
C LEU A 246 -17.92 -0.64 8.66
N PRO A 247 -18.68 -0.19 9.67
CA PRO A 247 -18.25 -0.16 11.08
C PRO A 247 -18.09 -1.54 11.72
N TRP A 248 -18.64 -2.59 11.11
CA TRP A 248 -18.56 -3.97 11.60
C TRP A 248 -17.15 -4.55 11.63
N PHE A 249 -16.24 -4.07 10.78
CA PHE A 249 -14.86 -4.52 10.74
C PHE A 249 -14.12 -3.98 11.95
N GLU A 250 -14.21 -2.67 12.16
CA GLU A 250 -13.61 -2.00 13.30
C GLU A 250 -14.17 -2.57 14.62
N SER A 251 -15.48 -2.73 14.73
CA SER A 251 -16.12 -3.29 15.94
C SER A 251 -15.56 -4.68 16.28
N ALA A 252 -15.48 -5.58 15.30
CA ALA A 252 -14.96 -6.93 15.51
C ALA A 252 -13.44 -6.98 15.75
N ILE A 253 -12.69 -6.01 15.24
CA ILE A 253 -11.27 -5.85 15.54
C ILE A 253 -11.10 -5.41 16.99
N LEU A 254 -11.79 -4.33 17.40
CA LEU A 254 -11.72 -3.76 18.74
C LEU A 254 -12.10 -4.78 19.83
N GLU A 255 -13.15 -5.58 19.61
CA GLU A 255 -13.54 -6.67 20.51
C GLU A 255 -12.43 -7.70 20.76
N ARG A 256 -11.47 -7.82 19.83
CA ARG A 256 -10.37 -8.78 19.95
C ARG A 256 -9.11 -8.21 20.57
N LEU A 257 -9.00 -6.88 20.67
CA LEU A 257 -7.82 -6.20 21.18
C LEU A 257 -7.79 -6.08 22.70
N VAL A 258 -8.98 -6.08 23.32
CA VAL A 258 -9.23 -6.06 24.77
C VAL A 258 -8.94 -7.42 25.40
#